data_AF-A0A1D1VB80-F1
#
_entry.id   AF-A0A1D1VB80-F1
#
_cell.length_a   1.000
_cell.length_b   1.000
_cell.length_c   1.000
_cell.angle_alpha   90.00
_cell.angle_beta   90.00
_cell.angle_gamma   90.00
#
_symmetry.space_group_name_H-M   'P 1'
#
loop_
_entity.id
_entity.type
_entity.pdbx_description
1 polymer ?
#
loop_
_entity_poly.entity_id
_entity_poly.type
_entity_poly.pdbx_seq_one_letter_code
_entity_poly.pdbx_strand_id
1 'polypeptide(L)'
;MGIAAISLVVLSTGAGFVLAHVKDQKIVPRFAGPLIPYDRNYTTSLLWGTYRPGMYFGVQSRTSQSLEMGLMWFTYSGLGGGKLDIRHLCDQNDRLRYGWLDHDGRSFGYQEILDGYANISTSEQTSSWVARVSLQQNTQYRWSPKAANFRSKMSIIVYFKLEDAGKISPIVASDKLISLEGSTPSLGNFSIHFKRHSETDVGTVFGDETSSFVATTLTKWTELEKTILNNTGIKLGGIVSHSPNLIAVELAVFPNFTLDIVYETLRKEDDQSNSLASISAASLTEVILRKRRHFKEKLRKAFRVDEEHEDFAQAVSILGEEARSRVPDQFVVQNPDYANPPSFLLTAEAMLDRLDLDCPDETDKTLKFFTLAFPRLQAWHN
;
A
#
# COMPACT_ATOMS: atom_id res chain seq x y z
N MET A 1 42.55 -11.41 55.90
CA MET A 1 41.19 -11.01 55.52
C MET A 1 41.05 -10.40 54.10
N GLY A 2 42.14 -10.03 53.40
CA GLY A 2 42.04 -9.32 52.11
C GLY A 2 41.64 -10.15 50.87
N ILE A 3 42.17 -11.36 50.69
CA ILE A 3 41.97 -12.14 49.46
C ILE A 3 40.53 -12.68 49.34
N ALA A 4 39.97 -13.20 50.44
CA ALA A 4 38.59 -13.72 50.46
C ALA A 4 37.54 -12.62 50.18
N ALA A 5 37.77 -11.40 50.69
CA ALA A 5 36.87 -10.27 50.44
C ALA A 5 36.91 -9.82 48.97
N ILE A 6 38.10 -9.80 48.36
CA ILE A 6 38.27 -9.48 46.93
C ILE A 6 37.59 -10.55 46.05
N SER A 7 37.76 -11.84 46.36
CA SER A 7 37.10 -12.92 45.63
C SER A 7 35.57 -12.84 45.72
N LEU A 8 35.02 -12.47 46.88
CA LEU A 8 33.57 -12.30 47.05
C LEU A 8 33.02 -11.17 46.19
N VAL A 9 33.72 -10.03 46.12
CA VAL A 9 33.34 -8.87 45.30
C VAL A 9 33.41 -9.18 43.81
N VAL A 10 34.45 -9.90 43.36
CA VAL A 10 34.57 -10.32 41.96
C VAL A 10 33.46 -11.30 41.57
N LEU A 11 33.14 -12.27 42.44
CA LEU A 11 32.05 -13.22 42.20
C LEU A 11 30.68 -12.54 42.20
N SER A 12 30.41 -11.60 43.13
CA SER A 12 29.14 -10.87 43.17
C SER A 12 28.97 -9.95 41.97
N THR A 13 30.05 -9.28 41.55
CA THR A 13 30.04 -8.40 40.36
C THR A 13 29.86 -9.22 39.08
N GLY A 14 30.58 -10.35 38.97
CA GLY A 14 30.43 -11.29 37.86
C GLY A 14 29.02 -11.89 37.80
N ALA A 15 28.46 -12.29 38.94
CA ALA A 15 27.07 -12.75 39.02
C ALA A 15 26.08 -11.65 38.63
N GLY A 16 26.30 -10.41 39.05
CA GLY A 16 25.49 -9.25 38.64
C GLY A 16 25.53 -9.02 37.13
N PHE A 17 26.71 -9.10 36.50
CA PHE A 17 26.85 -8.94 35.06
C PHE A 17 26.19 -10.09 34.28
N VAL A 18 26.33 -11.33 34.76
CA VAL A 18 25.65 -12.49 34.17
C VAL A 18 24.13 -12.36 34.29
N LEU A 19 23.62 -11.94 35.46
CA LEU A 19 22.18 -11.73 35.65
C LEU A 19 21.64 -10.60 34.78
N ALA A 20 22.37 -9.48 34.66
CA ALA A 20 22.01 -8.38 33.76
C ALA A 20 22.00 -8.85 32.30
N HIS A 21 23.04 -9.57 31.87
CA HIS A 21 23.11 -10.12 30.51
C HIS A 21 21.99 -11.12 30.21
N VAL A 22 21.65 -11.99 31.17
CA VAL A 22 20.52 -12.93 31.05
C VAL A 22 19.18 -12.18 31.03
N LYS A 23 19.04 -11.09 31.80
CA LYS A 23 17.84 -10.25 31.80
C LYS A 23 17.66 -9.52 30.46
N ASP A 24 18.73 -8.93 29.92
CA ASP A 24 18.73 -8.30 28.60
C ASP A 24 18.42 -9.31 27.50
N GLN A 25 19.01 -10.52 27.59
CA GLN A 25 18.69 -11.63 26.69
C GLN A 25 17.28 -12.19 26.87
N LYS A 26 16.49 -11.84 27.90
CA LYS A 26 15.06 -12.20 27.97
C LYS A 26 14.16 -11.16 27.32
N ILE A 27 14.62 -9.91 27.21
CA ILE A 27 13.85 -8.79 26.66
C ILE A 27 13.89 -8.80 25.12
N VAL A 28 14.94 -9.36 24.52
CA VAL A 28 15.20 -9.28 23.07
C VAL A 28 14.80 -10.50 22.21
N PRO A 29 14.74 -11.77 22.69
CA PRO A 29 14.57 -12.91 21.81
C PRO A 29 13.10 -13.10 21.46
N ARG A 30 12.86 -13.49 20.21
CA ARG A 30 11.54 -13.92 19.78
C ARG A 30 11.12 -15.14 20.60
N PHE A 31 9.84 -15.18 20.98
CA PHE A 31 9.27 -16.34 21.67
C PHE A 31 9.55 -17.64 20.90
N ALA A 32 10.25 -18.57 21.55
CA ALA A 32 10.77 -19.82 20.99
C ALA A 32 9.71 -20.94 20.87
N GLY A 33 8.48 -20.58 20.51
CA GLY A 33 7.39 -21.53 20.25
C GLY A 33 7.19 -21.82 18.76
N PRO A 34 6.34 -22.81 18.42
CA PRO A 34 5.99 -23.08 17.04
C PRO A 34 5.45 -21.83 16.35
N LEU A 35 5.81 -21.65 15.08
CA LEU A 35 5.20 -20.63 14.23
C LEU A 35 3.84 -21.12 13.78
N ILE A 36 2.87 -20.22 13.70
CA ILE A 36 1.57 -20.51 13.11
C ILE A 36 1.78 -20.51 11.59
N PRO A 37 1.67 -21.66 10.91
CA PRO A 37 1.90 -21.72 9.48
C PRO A 37 0.76 -21.03 8.74
N TYR A 38 1.10 -20.25 7.72
CA TYR A 38 0.11 -19.71 6.81
C TYR A 38 -0.26 -20.76 5.77
N ASP A 39 -1.55 -20.91 5.49
CA ASP A 39 -2.02 -21.74 4.37
C ASP A 39 -1.52 -21.14 3.04
N ARG A 40 -1.15 -21.99 2.07
CA ARG A 40 -0.73 -21.54 0.73
C ARG A 40 -1.81 -20.68 0.07
N ASN A 41 -3.08 -21.08 0.17
CA ASN A 41 -4.19 -20.29 -0.37
C ASN A 41 -4.33 -18.92 0.32
N TYR A 42 -4.04 -18.85 1.63
CA TYR A 42 -3.98 -17.60 2.38
C TYR A 42 -2.82 -16.72 1.90
N THR A 43 -1.63 -17.30 1.67
CA THR A 43 -0.48 -16.55 1.16
C THR A 43 -0.68 -16.01 -0.25
N THR A 44 -1.42 -16.72 -1.12
CA THR A 44 -1.68 -16.27 -2.49
C THR A 44 -2.79 -15.23 -2.56
N SER A 45 -3.88 -15.38 -1.78
CA SER A 45 -5.01 -14.44 -1.81
C SER A 45 -4.71 -13.09 -1.15
N LEU A 46 -3.76 -13.05 -0.22
CA LEU A 46 -3.32 -11.83 0.46
C LEU A 46 -1.92 -11.39 0.04
N LEU A 47 -1.38 -11.97 -1.04
CA LEU A 47 -0.03 -11.66 -1.51
C LEU A 47 0.11 -10.16 -1.75
N TRP A 48 -0.85 -9.59 -2.48
CA TRP A 48 -0.96 -8.16 -2.74
C TRP A 48 -2.04 -7.53 -1.87
N GLY A 49 -1.89 -6.24 -1.61
CA GLY A 49 -2.88 -5.45 -0.91
C GLY A 49 -2.45 -3.99 -0.79
N THR A 50 -3.39 -3.17 -0.35
CA THR A 50 -3.18 -1.76 0.01
C THR A 50 -2.50 -1.61 1.38
N TYR A 51 -1.40 -2.33 1.60
CA TYR A 51 -0.68 -2.42 2.89
C TYR A 51 0.18 -1.20 3.25
N ARG A 52 -0.04 -0.06 2.58
CA ARG A 52 0.66 1.21 2.82
C ARG A 52 -0.30 2.30 3.29
N PRO A 53 -0.91 2.16 4.48
CA PRO A 53 -1.97 3.07 4.97
C PRO A 53 -1.48 4.50 5.24
N GLY A 54 -0.16 4.73 5.30
CA GLY A 54 0.43 6.07 5.40
C GLY A 54 0.34 6.88 4.11
N MET A 55 -0.07 6.29 2.99
CA MET A 55 -0.21 6.96 1.71
C MET A 55 -1.66 7.10 1.31
N TYR A 56 -1.96 8.12 0.50
CA TYR A 56 -3.30 8.26 -0.07
C TYR A 56 -3.70 7.05 -0.90
N PHE A 57 -2.77 6.55 -1.72
CA PHE A 57 -2.93 5.27 -2.40
C PHE A 57 -1.58 4.60 -2.67
N GLY A 58 -1.51 3.30 -2.36
CA GLY A 58 -0.35 2.46 -2.63
C GLY A 58 -0.67 0.99 -2.51
N VAL A 59 0.15 0.18 -3.17
CA VAL A 59 0.03 -1.27 -3.21
C VAL A 59 1.39 -1.86 -2.88
N GLN A 60 1.41 -2.90 -2.05
CA GLN A 60 2.62 -3.58 -1.63
C GLN A 60 2.35 -5.07 -1.53
N SER A 61 3.37 -5.90 -1.82
CA SER A 61 3.26 -7.33 -1.58
C SER A 61 3.68 -7.69 -0.14
N ARG A 62 3.13 -8.75 0.43
CA ARG A 62 3.49 -9.26 1.77
C ARG A 62 4.82 -10.01 1.80
N THR A 63 5.56 -10.09 0.70
CA THR A 63 6.91 -10.68 0.74
C THR A 63 7.89 -9.68 1.35
N SER A 64 8.90 -10.19 2.06
CA SER A 64 9.95 -9.35 2.64
C SER A 64 10.69 -8.62 1.52
N GLN A 65 10.89 -7.30 1.67
CA GLN A 65 11.65 -6.46 0.73
C GLN A 65 11.14 -6.56 -0.72
N SER A 66 9.85 -6.33 -0.95
CA SER A 66 9.23 -6.54 -2.25
C SER A 66 9.15 -5.27 -3.12
N LEU A 67 8.40 -5.38 -4.21
CA LEU A 67 7.95 -4.29 -5.05
C LEU A 67 6.86 -3.48 -4.35
N GLU A 68 7.06 -2.17 -4.30
CA GLU A 68 6.12 -1.18 -3.78
C GLU A 68 5.64 -0.27 -4.90
N MET A 69 4.34 0.00 -4.93
CA MET A 69 3.75 1.04 -5.77
C MET A 69 3.21 2.17 -4.91
N GLY A 70 3.37 3.41 -5.35
CA GLY A 70 2.64 4.55 -4.80
C GLY A 70 2.20 5.55 -5.86
N LEU A 71 1.19 6.33 -5.49
CA LEU A 71 0.61 7.39 -6.31
C LEU A 71 0.93 8.77 -5.73
N MET A 72 1.28 9.70 -6.59
CA MET A 72 1.35 11.13 -6.27
C MET A 72 0.62 11.95 -7.31
N TRP A 73 0.16 13.13 -6.91
CA TRP A 73 -0.37 14.10 -7.86
C TRP A 73 -0.22 15.54 -7.37
N PHE A 74 -0.29 16.48 -8.30
CA PHE A 74 -0.38 17.91 -8.00
C PHE A 74 -1.08 18.67 -9.14
N THR A 75 -1.62 19.85 -8.83
CA THR A 75 -2.22 20.75 -9.82
C THR A 75 -1.23 21.82 -10.27
N TYR A 76 -1.14 22.12 -11.56
CA TYR A 76 -0.25 23.18 -12.07
C TYR A 76 -0.74 24.62 -11.76
N SER A 77 -1.97 24.79 -11.25
CA SER A 77 -2.58 26.11 -10.96
C SER A 77 -2.01 26.83 -9.73
N GLY A 78 -1.11 26.20 -8.96
CA GLY A 78 -0.46 26.77 -7.77
C GLY A 78 0.92 27.42 -8.01
N LEU A 79 1.43 27.43 -9.24
CA LEU A 79 2.81 27.86 -9.55
C LEU A 79 3.11 29.35 -9.30
N GLY A 80 2.09 30.19 -9.03
CA GLY A 80 2.26 31.62 -8.74
C GLY A 80 3.02 31.93 -7.43
N GLY A 81 3.29 30.93 -6.59
CA GLY A 81 4.07 31.06 -5.34
C GLY A 81 5.32 30.18 -5.25
N GLY A 82 5.71 29.48 -6.33
CA GLY A 82 6.95 28.68 -6.41
C GLY A 82 6.98 27.36 -5.63
N LYS A 83 5.88 26.95 -4.96
CA LYS A 83 5.79 25.66 -4.25
C LYS A 83 4.78 24.74 -4.94
N LEU A 84 5.24 23.59 -5.41
CA LEU A 84 4.37 22.51 -5.88
C LEU A 84 3.69 21.86 -4.67
N ASP A 85 2.36 21.80 -4.70
CA ASP A 85 1.55 21.18 -3.65
C ASP A 85 1.30 19.72 -4.02
N ILE A 86 2.26 18.85 -3.67
CA ILE A 86 2.29 17.43 -4.04
C ILE A 86 1.57 16.61 -2.99
N ARG A 87 0.53 15.89 -3.41
CA ARG A 87 -0.13 14.86 -2.60
C ARG A 87 0.60 13.54 -2.76
N HIS A 88 0.92 12.89 -1.65
CA HIS A 88 1.55 11.56 -1.64
C HIS A 88 1.21 10.83 -0.34
N LEU A 89 1.81 11.29 0.75
CA LEU A 89 1.53 10.82 2.10
C LEU A 89 0.24 11.45 2.62
N CYS A 90 -0.56 10.68 3.37
CA CYS A 90 -1.72 11.20 4.07
C CYS A 90 -1.26 12.26 5.08
N ASP A 91 -1.63 13.52 4.85
CA ASP A 91 -1.33 14.68 5.72
C ASP A 91 -2.62 15.47 5.99
N GLN A 92 -2.92 15.67 7.28
CA GLN A 92 -4.06 16.46 7.72
C GLN A 92 -4.01 17.92 7.22
N ASN A 93 -2.80 18.43 6.95
CA ASN A 93 -2.59 19.77 6.41
C ASN A 93 -3.06 19.95 4.97
N ASP A 94 -3.20 18.85 4.21
CA ASP A 94 -3.74 18.89 2.85
C ASP A 94 -5.24 19.21 2.83
N ARG A 95 -5.94 19.00 3.96
CA ARG A 95 -7.38 19.25 4.13
C ARG A 95 -8.26 18.52 3.12
N LEU A 96 -7.84 17.31 2.73
CA LEU A 96 -8.60 16.45 1.83
C LEU A 96 -9.67 15.68 2.58
N ARG A 97 -10.78 15.36 1.90
CA ARG A 97 -11.68 14.27 2.33
C ARG A 97 -11.32 13.04 1.52
N TYR A 98 -10.97 11.95 2.18
CA TYR A 98 -10.61 10.71 1.51
C TYR A 98 -10.98 9.50 2.37
N GLY A 99 -11.26 8.38 1.72
CA GLY A 99 -11.62 7.15 2.43
C GLY A 99 -11.98 6.02 1.48
N TRP A 100 -11.95 4.80 2.00
CA TRP A 100 -12.47 3.63 1.33
C TRP A 100 -13.99 3.59 1.50
N LEU A 101 -14.74 3.67 0.40
CA LEU A 101 -16.20 3.52 0.43
C LEU A 101 -16.61 2.05 0.41
N ASP A 102 -15.84 1.22 -0.30
CA ASP A 102 -16.01 -0.23 -0.30
C ASP A 102 -14.62 -0.88 -0.21
N HIS A 103 -14.36 -1.78 0.74
CA HIS A 103 -13.07 -2.50 0.80
C HIS A 103 -13.24 -3.83 1.53
N ASP A 104 -12.94 -4.94 0.87
CA ASP A 104 -13.12 -6.28 1.44
C ASP A 104 -11.85 -6.83 2.12
N GLY A 105 -10.73 -6.08 2.06
CA GLY A 105 -9.45 -6.45 2.63
C GLY A 105 -8.72 -7.58 1.90
N ARG A 106 -9.17 -7.98 0.71
CA ARG A 106 -8.65 -9.16 -0.01
C ARG A 106 -8.61 -8.99 -1.52
N SER A 107 -9.76 -8.67 -2.11
CA SER A 107 -9.98 -8.79 -3.55
C SER A 107 -10.62 -7.56 -4.17
N PHE A 108 -10.99 -6.56 -3.38
CA PHE A 108 -11.66 -5.36 -3.87
C PHE A 108 -11.49 -4.20 -2.90
N GLY A 109 -11.22 -3.04 -3.47
CA GLY A 109 -11.28 -1.75 -2.81
C GLY A 109 -11.84 -0.73 -3.79
N TYR A 110 -12.61 0.23 -3.31
CA TYR A 110 -13.06 1.42 -4.02
C TYR A 110 -12.89 2.60 -3.08
N GLN A 111 -11.90 3.43 -3.40
CA GLN A 111 -11.56 4.63 -2.65
C GLN A 111 -12.17 5.86 -3.33
N GLU A 112 -12.46 6.88 -2.54
CA GLU A 112 -12.72 8.23 -3.04
C GLU A 112 -11.77 9.20 -2.35
N ILE A 113 -11.19 10.12 -3.12
CA ILE A 113 -10.28 11.17 -2.65
C ILE A 113 -10.75 12.48 -3.26
N LEU A 114 -11.32 13.37 -2.45
CA LEU A 114 -11.84 14.66 -2.87
C LEU A 114 -10.77 15.74 -2.67
N ASP A 115 -10.00 16.00 -3.74
CA ASP A 115 -9.01 17.07 -3.82
C ASP A 115 -9.44 18.15 -4.82
N GLY A 116 -10.63 18.72 -4.59
CA GLY A 116 -11.27 19.73 -5.44
C GLY A 116 -11.75 19.22 -6.81
N TYR A 117 -10.93 18.45 -7.54
CA TYR A 117 -11.08 18.13 -8.96
C TYR A 117 -10.77 16.66 -9.33
N ALA A 118 -10.42 15.81 -8.35
CA ALA A 118 -10.05 14.40 -8.57
C ALA A 118 -11.02 13.46 -7.84
N ASN A 119 -11.24 12.25 -8.39
CA ASN A 119 -11.89 11.14 -7.70
C ASN A 119 -11.18 9.83 -8.08
N ILE A 120 -10.20 9.44 -7.25
CA ILE A 120 -9.33 8.29 -7.52
C ILE A 120 -9.97 7.01 -7.01
N SER A 121 -10.52 6.21 -7.93
CA SER A 121 -11.15 4.92 -7.62
C SER A 121 -10.28 3.74 -8.02
N THR A 122 -9.87 2.91 -7.06
CA THR A 122 -8.95 1.79 -7.27
C THR A 122 -9.72 0.46 -7.31
N SER A 123 -9.05 -0.65 -7.65
CA SER A 123 -9.58 -2.02 -7.60
C SER A 123 -8.39 -2.97 -7.46
N GLU A 124 -8.58 -4.20 -6.97
CA GLU A 124 -7.47 -5.17 -6.84
C GLU A 124 -7.92 -6.58 -7.24
N GLN A 125 -6.99 -7.49 -7.55
CA GLN A 125 -7.23 -8.93 -7.62
C GLN A 125 -5.96 -9.72 -7.20
N THR A 126 -6.21 -10.93 -6.68
CA THR A 126 -5.35 -11.90 -5.98
C THR A 126 -3.84 -11.98 -6.31
N SER A 127 -3.44 -12.37 -7.53
CA SER A 127 -2.02 -12.62 -7.89
C SER A 127 -1.44 -11.65 -8.92
N SER A 128 -2.33 -11.04 -9.67
CA SER A 128 -2.10 -9.98 -10.64
C SER A 128 -3.19 -8.95 -10.36
N TRP A 129 -2.86 -7.67 -10.32
CA TRP A 129 -3.78 -6.64 -9.85
C TRP A 129 -3.92 -5.52 -10.88
N VAL A 130 -5.04 -4.82 -10.82
CA VAL A 130 -5.30 -3.65 -11.66
C VAL A 130 -5.77 -2.48 -10.82
N ALA A 131 -4.93 -1.49 -10.65
CA ALA A 131 -5.31 -0.23 -10.03
C ALA A 131 -5.86 0.72 -11.10
N ARG A 132 -7.15 1.04 -11.03
CA ARG A 132 -7.74 2.13 -11.81
C ARG A 132 -7.48 3.45 -11.09
N VAL A 133 -7.25 4.52 -11.84
CA VAL A 133 -7.11 5.89 -11.35
C VAL A 133 -8.00 6.73 -12.25
N SER A 134 -9.11 7.19 -11.69
CA SER A 134 -10.05 8.07 -12.37
C SER A 134 -9.83 9.50 -11.86
N LEU A 135 -10.04 10.49 -12.71
CA LEU A 135 -10.16 11.89 -12.34
C LEU A 135 -11.47 12.37 -12.89
N GLN A 136 -12.39 12.78 -12.02
CA GLN A 136 -13.68 13.32 -12.41
C GLN A 136 -13.87 14.69 -11.81
N GLN A 137 -14.53 15.58 -12.55
CA GLN A 137 -14.88 16.88 -12.03
C GLN A 137 -15.88 16.75 -10.88
N ASN A 138 -15.58 17.38 -9.74
CA ASN A 138 -16.53 17.48 -8.64
C ASN A 138 -17.66 18.47 -9.00
N THR A 139 -18.87 17.96 -9.20
CA THR A 139 -20.04 18.76 -9.58
C THR A 139 -20.71 19.48 -8.40
N GLN A 140 -20.35 19.20 -7.15
CA GLN A 140 -20.88 19.94 -5.99
C GLN A 140 -20.45 21.41 -5.97
N TYR A 141 -19.35 21.77 -6.64
CA TYR A 141 -18.87 23.15 -6.75
C TYR A 141 -19.31 23.88 -8.03
N ARG A 142 -20.32 23.35 -8.76
CA ARG A 142 -20.80 23.89 -10.06
C ARG A 142 -21.24 25.36 -10.01
N TRP A 143 -21.62 25.87 -8.84
CA TRP A 143 -22.05 27.26 -8.62
C TRP A 143 -21.00 28.14 -7.93
N SER A 144 -19.78 27.62 -7.70
CA SER A 144 -18.67 28.42 -7.20
C SER A 144 -18.02 29.21 -8.35
N PRO A 145 -17.66 30.50 -8.17
CA PRO A 145 -16.87 31.25 -9.15
C PRO A 145 -15.50 30.62 -9.46
N LYS A 146 -15.07 29.57 -8.73
CA LYS A 146 -13.91 28.72 -9.02
C LYS A 146 -14.12 27.71 -10.17
N ALA A 147 -15.26 27.73 -10.87
CA ALA A 147 -15.53 26.90 -12.05
C ALA A 147 -14.52 27.11 -13.21
N ALA A 148 -13.74 28.20 -13.20
CA ALA A 148 -12.70 28.48 -14.19
C ALA A 148 -11.51 27.49 -14.16
N ASN A 149 -11.33 26.72 -13.08
CA ASN A 149 -10.19 25.79 -12.91
C ASN A 149 -10.37 24.43 -13.61
N PHE A 150 -11.45 24.20 -14.39
CA PHE A 150 -11.62 22.96 -15.17
C PHE A 150 -10.46 22.72 -16.16
N ARG A 151 -9.74 23.79 -16.54
CA ARG A 151 -8.59 23.77 -17.45
C ARG A 151 -7.25 23.64 -16.73
N SER A 152 -7.23 23.49 -15.41
CA SER A 152 -5.96 23.33 -14.71
C SER A 152 -5.44 21.92 -14.94
N LYS A 153 -4.35 21.83 -15.70
CA LYS A 153 -3.59 20.59 -15.89
C LYS A 153 -3.21 20.05 -14.50
N MET A 154 -3.13 18.73 -14.40
CA MET A 154 -2.64 18.00 -13.24
C MET A 154 -1.48 17.12 -13.66
N SER A 155 -0.53 16.88 -12.77
CA SER A 155 0.47 15.82 -12.93
C SER A 155 0.07 14.64 -12.05
N ILE A 156 0.05 13.44 -12.63
CA ILE A 156 -0.03 12.17 -11.92
C ILE A 156 1.34 11.52 -12.02
N ILE A 157 1.88 11.06 -10.90
CA ILE A 157 3.12 10.28 -10.85
C ILE A 157 2.80 8.94 -10.20
N VAL A 158 3.05 7.85 -10.91
CA VAL A 158 3.00 6.49 -10.38
C VAL A 158 4.44 6.00 -10.26
N TYR A 159 4.85 5.60 -9.07
CA TYR A 159 6.21 5.09 -8.88
C TYR A 159 6.22 3.64 -8.41
N PHE A 160 7.31 2.96 -8.74
CA PHE A 160 7.59 1.57 -8.39
C PHE A 160 8.97 1.48 -7.76
N LYS A 161 9.05 0.98 -6.53
CA LYS A 161 10.30 0.82 -5.79
C LYS A 161 10.55 -0.66 -5.48
N LEU A 162 11.77 -1.12 -5.72
CA LEU A 162 12.25 -2.43 -5.31
C LEU A 162 13.11 -2.29 -4.05
N GLU A 163 12.76 -3.06 -3.02
CA GLU A 163 13.55 -3.17 -1.79
C GLU A 163 14.51 -4.38 -1.79
N ASP A 164 14.31 -5.38 -2.67
CA ASP A 164 15.23 -6.51 -2.82
C ASP A 164 16.28 -6.33 -3.94
N ALA A 165 17.08 -7.36 -4.15
CA ALA A 165 18.11 -7.46 -5.17
C ALA A 165 17.58 -7.64 -6.61
N GLY A 166 16.29 -7.41 -6.84
CA GLY A 166 15.62 -7.48 -8.12
C GLY A 166 16.01 -6.36 -9.08
N LYS A 167 15.45 -6.40 -10.27
CA LYS A 167 15.66 -5.42 -11.33
C LYS A 167 14.33 -4.99 -11.92
N ILE A 168 14.22 -3.72 -12.29
CA ILE A 168 13.08 -3.18 -13.03
C ILE A 168 13.59 -2.22 -14.10
N SER A 169 12.99 -2.27 -15.29
CA SER A 169 13.41 -1.45 -16.43
C SER A 169 12.19 -1.00 -17.25
N PRO A 170 12.20 0.21 -17.81
CA PRO A 170 11.18 0.64 -18.75
C PRO A 170 11.41 -0.01 -20.12
N ILE A 171 10.33 -0.47 -20.74
CA ILE A 171 10.30 -0.94 -22.13
C ILE A 171 9.75 0.20 -22.98
N VAL A 172 10.57 0.72 -23.88
CA VAL A 172 10.26 1.88 -24.72
C VAL A 172 10.30 1.47 -26.19
N ALA A 173 9.26 1.83 -26.94
CA ALA A 173 9.20 1.65 -28.39
C ALA A 173 8.78 2.96 -29.05
N SER A 174 9.49 3.38 -30.10
CA SER A 174 9.22 4.64 -30.81
C SER A 174 9.08 5.86 -29.87
N ASP A 175 10.02 5.99 -28.92
CA ASP A 175 10.05 7.03 -27.88
C ASP A 175 8.82 7.09 -26.97
N LYS A 176 8.04 6.01 -26.89
CA LYS A 176 6.89 5.86 -26.01
C LYS A 176 7.11 4.71 -25.04
N LEU A 177 6.83 4.95 -23.76
CA LEU A 177 6.79 3.89 -22.76
C LEU A 177 5.65 2.92 -23.07
N ILE A 178 5.97 1.63 -23.16
CA ILE A 178 5.03 0.54 -23.42
C ILE A 178 4.66 -0.18 -22.12
N SER A 179 5.66 -0.53 -21.32
CA SER A 179 5.50 -1.25 -20.06
C SER A 179 6.74 -1.05 -19.16
N LEU A 180 6.65 -1.51 -17.92
CA LEU A 180 7.83 -1.80 -17.09
C LEU A 180 7.96 -3.31 -16.98
N GLU A 181 9.16 -3.83 -17.14
CA GLU A 181 9.46 -5.23 -16.89
C GLU A 181 10.43 -5.36 -15.72
N GLY A 182 10.23 -6.38 -14.90
CA GLY A 182 11.08 -6.62 -13.76
C GLY A 182 11.15 -8.07 -13.33
N SER A 183 12.11 -8.34 -12.45
CA SER A 183 12.32 -9.66 -11.88
C SER A 183 12.81 -9.52 -10.43
N THR A 184 12.21 -10.28 -9.53
CA THR A 184 12.64 -10.38 -8.13
C THR A 184 12.74 -11.85 -7.72
N PRO A 185 13.61 -12.20 -6.77
CA PRO A 185 13.64 -13.56 -6.20
C PRO A 185 12.29 -14.01 -5.63
N SER A 186 11.48 -13.09 -5.09
CA SER A 186 10.23 -13.41 -4.40
C SER A 186 9.00 -13.46 -5.31
N LEU A 187 8.89 -12.57 -6.30
CA LEU A 187 7.74 -12.49 -7.22
C LEU A 187 8.01 -13.14 -8.59
N GLY A 188 9.26 -13.50 -8.88
CA GLY A 188 9.68 -13.94 -10.21
C GLY A 188 9.65 -12.79 -11.22
N ASN A 189 9.44 -13.12 -12.49
CA ASN A 189 9.35 -12.14 -13.57
C ASN A 189 7.95 -11.53 -13.62
N PHE A 190 7.86 -10.23 -13.86
CA PHE A 190 6.60 -9.50 -13.93
C PHE A 190 6.66 -8.38 -14.96
N SER A 191 5.48 -7.94 -15.39
CA SER A 191 5.28 -6.79 -16.27
C SER A 191 4.22 -5.86 -15.69
N ILE A 192 4.38 -4.56 -15.91
CA ILE A 192 3.44 -3.51 -15.53
C ILE A 192 3.04 -2.74 -16.79
N HIS A 193 1.74 -2.67 -17.06
CA HIS A 193 1.18 -1.99 -18.22
C HIS A 193 0.32 -0.80 -17.79
N PHE A 194 0.34 0.26 -18.60
CA PHE A 194 -0.46 1.46 -18.40
C PHE A 194 -1.47 1.62 -19.54
N LYS A 195 -2.77 1.57 -19.22
CA LYS A 195 -3.84 1.72 -20.22
C LYS A 195 -4.60 3.00 -19.98
N ARG A 196 -4.45 3.96 -20.90
CA ARG A 196 -5.22 5.21 -20.92
C ARG A 196 -6.55 5.00 -21.62
N HIS A 197 -7.62 5.52 -21.05
CA HIS A 197 -8.96 5.46 -21.64
C HIS A 197 -9.21 6.71 -22.49
N SER A 198 -9.23 6.55 -23.81
CA SER A 198 -9.38 7.64 -24.79
C SER A 198 -10.74 8.34 -24.75
N GLU A 199 -11.81 7.63 -24.34
CA GLU A 199 -13.18 8.15 -24.31
C GLU A 199 -13.41 9.27 -23.29
N THR A 200 -12.61 9.30 -22.23
CA THR A 200 -12.70 10.34 -21.19
C THR A 200 -11.83 11.57 -21.49
N ASP A 201 -10.85 11.45 -22.39
CA ASP A 201 -9.72 12.37 -22.50
C ASP A 201 -10.04 13.66 -23.28
N VAL A 202 -10.47 14.70 -22.55
CA VAL A 202 -10.75 16.03 -23.09
C VAL A 202 -9.48 16.71 -23.67
N GLY A 203 -8.27 16.21 -23.38
CA GLY A 203 -7.01 16.76 -23.90
C GLY A 203 -6.90 16.70 -25.43
N THR A 204 -7.55 15.72 -26.06
CA THR A 204 -7.62 15.60 -27.53
C THR A 204 -8.40 16.74 -28.20
N VAL A 205 -9.29 17.41 -27.46
CA VAL A 205 -10.10 18.54 -27.95
C VAL A 205 -9.32 19.85 -27.97
N PHE A 206 -8.24 19.97 -27.17
CA PHE A 206 -7.47 21.20 -27.03
C PHE A 206 -6.20 21.26 -27.91
N GLY A 207 -6.00 20.31 -28.82
CA GLY A 207 -4.88 20.31 -29.77
C GLY A 207 -3.49 20.21 -29.13
N ASP A 208 -3.43 19.92 -27.84
CA ASP A 208 -2.20 19.80 -27.08
C ASP A 208 -1.70 18.36 -27.20
N GLU A 209 -0.41 18.16 -27.42
CA GLU A 209 0.24 16.86 -27.31
C GLU A 209 -0.08 16.29 -25.93
N THR A 210 -1.09 15.45 -25.81
CA THR A 210 -1.45 14.78 -24.56
C THR A 210 -0.34 13.81 -24.19
N SER A 211 0.71 14.36 -23.55
CA SER A 211 1.62 13.75 -22.59
C SER A 211 1.82 12.25 -22.79
N SER A 212 2.80 11.87 -23.61
CA SER A 212 3.40 10.54 -23.50
C SER A 212 3.77 10.28 -22.04
N PHE A 213 3.57 9.03 -21.58
CA PHE A 213 4.13 8.58 -20.30
C PHE A 213 5.63 8.82 -20.32
N VAL A 214 6.14 9.41 -19.25
CA VAL A 214 7.58 9.66 -19.12
C VAL A 214 8.09 8.91 -17.91
N ALA A 215 8.96 7.93 -18.15
CA ALA A 215 9.60 7.15 -17.10
C ALA A 215 10.95 7.79 -16.74
N THR A 216 11.19 7.97 -15.44
CA THR A 216 12.47 8.35 -14.88
C THR A 216 13.01 7.21 -14.03
N THR A 217 14.21 6.75 -14.33
CA THR A 217 14.90 5.68 -13.57
C THR A 217 15.76 6.30 -12.49
N LEU A 218 15.68 5.82 -11.25
CA LEU A 218 16.26 6.46 -10.07
C LEU A 218 16.87 5.41 -9.12
N THR A 219 17.74 5.87 -8.22
CA THR A 219 18.30 5.02 -7.14
C THR A 219 17.90 5.50 -5.74
N LYS A 220 17.53 6.78 -5.60
CA LYS A 220 17.20 7.39 -4.32
C LYS A 220 15.93 8.23 -4.41
N TRP A 221 15.16 8.24 -3.32
CA TRP A 221 13.98 9.09 -3.16
C TRP A 221 14.30 10.59 -3.31
N THR A 222 15.43 11.03 -2.75
CA THR A 222 15.87 12.43 -2.85
C THR A 222 16.11 12.89 -4.28
N GLU A 223 16.42 11.97 -5.20
CA GLU A 223 16.57 12.29 -6.63
C GLU A 223 15.21 12.59 -7.25
N LEU A 224 14.17 11.81 -6.91
CA LEU A 224 12.80 12.09 -7.32
C LEU A 224 12.33 13.46 -6.81
N GLU A 225 12.48 13.72 -5.51
CA GLU A 225 12.06 14.97 -4.88
C GLU A 225 12.71 16.18 -5.55
N LYS A 226 14.03 16.14 -5.74
CA LYS A 226 14.76 17.20 -6.45
C LYS A 226 14.27 17.37 -7.88
N THR A 227 14.01 16.26 -8.57
CA THR A 227 13.53 16.31 -9.96
C THR A 227 12.15 16.94 -10.02
N ILE A 228 11.24 16.63 -9.10
CA ILE A 228 9.91 17.25 -9.05
C ILE A 228 10.01 18.74 -8.69
N LEU A 229 10.77 19.09 -7.63
CA LEU A 229 10.88 20.47 -7.13
C LEU A 229 11.57 21.43 -8.11
N ASN A 230 12.55 20.94 -8.87
CA ASN A 230 13.27 21.77 -9.84
C ASN A 230 12.52 21.91 -11.17
N ASN A 231 11.45 21.14 -11.40
CA ASN A 231 10.76 21.14 -12.69
C ASN A 231 9.64 22.19 -12.72
N THR A 232 10.01 23.45 -12.98
CA THR A 232 9.05 24.54 -13.23
C THR A 232 8.38 24.44 -14.60
N GLY A 233 8.74 23.46 -15.43
CA GLY A 233 8.12 23.22 -16.72
C GLY A 233 8.66 21.97 -17.41
N ILE A 234 7.78 20.97 -17.53
CA ILE A 234 7.82 19.84 -18.48
C ILE A 234 8.67 18.63 -18.05
N LYS A 235 7.94 17.57 -17.66
CA LYS A 235 8.23 16.11 -17.74
C LYS A 235 9.46 15.60 -16.96
N LEU A 236 9.21 14.71 -15.99
CA LEU A 236 10.15 13.76 -15.40
C LEU A 236 10.70 12.85 -16.52
N GLY A 237 11.77 13.27 -17.19
CA GLY A 237 12.38 12.52 -18.30
C GLY A 237 13.88 12.31 -18.13
N GLY A 238 14.32 11.07 -18.28
CA GLY A 238 15.73 10.70 -18.35
C GLY A 238 16.03 9.33 -17.74
N ILE A 239 16.95 8.60 -18.37
CA ILE A 239 17.62 7.46 -17.75
C ILE A 239 18.67 8.04 -16.79
N VAL A 240 18.33 8.20 -15.50
CA VAL A 240 19.31 8.67 -14.50
C VAL A 240 20.17 7.51 -14.00
N SER A 241 19.66 6.26 -14.08
CA SER A 241 20.40 5.05 -13.71
C SER A 241 20.15 3.88 -14.68
N HIS A 242 21.22 3.13 -14.96
CA HIS A 242 21.21 1.90 -15.75
C HIS A 242 20.85 0.65 -14.91
N SER A 243 20.74 0.80 -13.59
CA SER A 243 20.31 -0.25 -12.66
C SER A 243 19.40 0.36 -11.58
N PRO A 244 18.18 0.82 -11.95
CA PRO A 244 17.30 1.47 -11.00
C PRO A 244 16.64 0.46 -10.07
N ASN A 245 16.44 0.88 -8.83
CA ASN A 245 15.49 0.25 -7.90
C ASN A 245 14.25 1.12 -7.70
N LEU A 246 14.17 2.30 -8.34
CA LEU A 246 13.02 3.18 -8.32
C LEU A 246 12.73 3.65 -9.75
N ILE A 247 11.49 3.51 -10.20
CA ILE A 247 11.01 4.11 -11.46
C ILE A 247 9.79 4.96 -11.16
N ALA A 248 9.81 6.22 -11.57
CA ALA A 248 8.66 7.12 -11.52
C ALA A 248 8.13 7.35 -12.94
N VAL A 249 6.83 7.14 -13.13
CA VAL A 249 6.13 7.35 -14.41
C VAL A 249 5.21 8.54 -14.24
N GLU A 250 5.52 9.65 -14.93
CA GLU A 250 4.70 10.85 -14.93
C GLU A 250 3.73 10.87 -16.12
N LEU A 251 2.52 11.35 -15.85
CA LEU A 251 1.53 11.68 -16.86
C LEU A 251 0.84 13.00 -16.51
N ALA A 252 0.93 13.98 -17.41
CA ALA A 252 0.25 15.25 -17.23
C ALA A 252 -1.14 15.23 -17.91
N VAL A 253 -2.22 15.40 -17.15
CA VAL A 253 -3.60 15.15 -17.59
C VAL A 253 -4.52 16.33 -17.28
N PHE A 254 -5.70 16.35 -17.91
CA PHE A 254 -6.82 17.22 -17.50
C PHE A 254 -7.86 16.40 -16.73
N PRO A 255 -8.74 17.04 -15.93
CA PRO A 255 -9.88 16.37 -15.32
C PRO A 255 -10.77 15.67 -16.37
N ASN A 256 -11.49 14.62 -15.96
CA ASN A 256 -12.10 13.61 -16.83
C ASN A 256 -11.01 12.78 -17.53
N PHE A 257 -10.35 11.93 -16.75
CA PHE A 257 -9.28 11.07 -17.22
C PHE A 257 -9.36 9.74 -16.50
N THR A 258 -9.06 8.63 -17.18
CA THR A 258 -8.97 7.31 -16.54
C THR A 258 -7.72 6.56 -17.00
N LEU A 259 -6.99 6.02 -16.04
CA LEU A 259 -5.80 5.20 -16.21
C LEU A 259 -5.97 3.86 -15.50
N ASP A 260 -5.68 2.76 -16.18
CA ASP A 260 -5.49 1.47 -15.54
C ASP A 260 -4.00 1.13 -15.47
N ILE A 261 -3.53 0.79 -14.27
CA ILE A 261 -2.20 0.28 -13.98
C ILE A 261 -2.35 -1.22 -13.74
N VAL A 262 -1.81 -2.04 -14.63
CA VAL A 262 -1.99 -3.50 -14.63
C VAL A 262 -0.67 -4.15 -14.29
N TYR A 263 -0.59 -4.85 -13.16
CA TYR A 263 0.55 -5.69 -12.79
C TYR A 263 0.24 -7.15 -13.13
N GLU A 264 1.16 -7.81 -13.81
CA GLU A 264 1.06 -9.22 -14.16
C GLU A 264 2.33 -9.99 -13.82
N THR A 265 2.17 -11.15 -13.19
CA THR A 265 3.26 -12.11 -13.05
C THR A 265 3.42 -12.88 -14.36
N LEU A 266 4.61 -12.87 -14.96
CA LEU A 266 4.91 -13.56 -16.20
C LEU A 266 5.12 -15.06 -15.94
N ARG A 267 4.17 -15.89 -16.39
CA ARG A 267 4.26 -17.36 -16.35
C ARG A 267 4.75 -17.91 -17.69
N LYS A 268 5.29 -19.13 -17.70
CA LYS A 268 5.68 -19.84 -18.94
C LYS A 268 4.44 -20.11 -19.82
N GLU A 269 4.68 -20.22 -21.12
CA GLU A 269 3.79 -19.99 -22.29
C GLU A 269 2.38 -20.64 -22.32
N ASP A 270 2.04 -21.60 -21.45
CA ASP A 270 0.75 -22.34 -21.54
C ASP A 270 -0.50 -21.62 -20.98
N ASP A 271 -0.33 -20.46 -20.31
CA ASP A 271 -1.41 -19.79 -19.54
C ASP A 271 -1.79 -18.39 -20.08
N GLN A 272 -1.30 -18.00 -21.26
CA GLN A 272 -1.48 -16.64 -21.83
C GLN A 272 -2.94 -16.26 -22.19
N SER A 273 -3.87 -17.22 -22.15
CA SER A 273 -5.28 -17.00 -22.52
C SER A 273 -6.06 -16.12 -21.54
N ASN A 274 -5.52 -15.82 -20.34
CA ASN A 274 -6.16 -15.04 -19.28
C ASN A 274 -5.34 -13.82 -18.80
N SER A 275 -4.56 -13.17 -19.67
CA SER A 275 -3.84 -11.93 -19.30
C SER A 275 -4.82 -10.79 -18.99
N LEU A 276 -4.73 -10.19 -17.80
CA LEU A 276 -5.38 -8.94 -17.42
C LEU A 276 -4.97 -7.76 -18.32
N ALA A 277 -3.76 -7.79 -18.90
CA ALA A 277 -3.32 -6.82 -19.88
C ALA A 277 -4.12 -6.89 -21.19
N SER A 278 -4.83 -7.98 -21.47
CA SER A 278 -5.77 -8.08 -22.61
C SER A 278 -7.20 -7.62 -22.29
N ILE A 279 -7.57 -7.49 -21.00
CA ILE A 279 -8.93 -7.08 -20.61
C ILE A 279 -9.22 -5.66 -21.10
N SER A 280 -10.36 -5.48 -21.77
CA SER A 280 -10.82 -4.18 -22.24
C SER A 280 -11.27 -3.28 -21.09
N ALA A 281 -11.18 -1.96 -21.29
CA ALA A 281 -11.65 -0.95 -20.36
C ALA A 281 -13.08 -1.22 -19.85
N ALA A 282 -14.01 -1.50 -20.78
CA ALA A 282 -15.42 -1.78 -20.50
C ALA A 282 -15.63 -3.06 -19.68
N SER A 283 -14.89 -4.13 -19.99
CA SER A 283 -14.95 -5.38 -19.24
C SER A 283 -14.49 -5.18 -17.79
N LEU A 284 -13.41 -4.42 -17.58
CA LEU A 284 -12.93 -4.11 -16.23
C LEU A 284 -13.93 -3.22 -15.45
N THR A 285 -14.61 -2.28 -16.12
CA THR A 285 -15.70 -1.50 -15.50
C THR A 285 -16.81 -2.43 -14.97
N GLU A 286 -17.25 -3.41 -15.76
CA GLU A 286 -18.27 -4.37 -15.31
C GLU A 286 -17.78 -5.23 -14.14
N VAL A 287 -16.50 -5.65 -14.16
CA VAL A 287 -15.89 -6.38 -13.03
C VAL A 287 -15.92 -5.55 -11.75
N ILE A 288 -15.56 -4.26 -11.82
CA ILE A 288 -15.61 -3.34 -10.67
C ILE A 288 -17.04 -3.19 -10.15
N LEU A 289 -18.01 -2.93 -11.03
CA LEU A 289 -19.41 -2.76 -10.65
C LEU A 289 -19.99 -4.03 -10.02
N ARG A 290 -19.65 -5.21 -10.55
CA ARG A 290 -20.04 -6.51 -9.99
C ARG A 290 -19.44 -6.73 -8.60
N LYS A 291 -18.15 -6.45 -8.41
CA LYS A 291 -17.49 -6.57 -7.09
C LYS A 291 -18.11 -5.63 -6.06
N ARG A 292 -18.44 -4.40 -6.47
CA ARG A 292 -19.11 -3.41 -5.62
C ARG A 292 -20.50 -3.89 -5.17
N ARG A 293 -21.31 -4.42 -6.09
CA ARG A 293 -22.61 -5.02 -5.76
C ARG A 293 -22.46 -6.18 -4.78
N HIS A 294 -21.54 -7.10 -5.06
CA HIS A 294 -21.27 -8.25 -4.20
C HIS A 294 -20.81 -7.84 -2.79
N PHE A 295 -19.93 -6.84 -2.68
CA PHE A 295 -19.50 -6.29 -1.40
C PHE A 295 -20.68 -5.75 -0.59
N LYS A 296 -21.54 -4.93 -1.20
CA LYS A 296 -22.72 -4.37 -0.53
C LYS A 296 -23.72 -5.44 -0.09
N GLU A 297 -23.96 -6.47 -0.89
CA GLU A 297 -24.80 -7.62 -0.51
C GLU A 297 -24.22 -8.37 0.69
N LYS A 298 -22.91 -8.64 0.66
CA LYS A 298 -22.21 -9.31 1.76
C LYS A 298 -22.25 -8.48 3.05
N LEU A 299 -22.04 -7.17 2.95
CA LEU A 299 -22.07 -6.24 4.07
C LEU A 299 -23.47 -6.22 4.73
N ARG A 300 -24.54 -6.06 3.93
CA ARG A 300 -25.92 -6.13 4.44
C ARG A 300 -26.22 -7.45 5.14
N LYS A 301 -25.82 -8.58 4.53
CA LYS A 301 -26.02 -9.91 5.13
C LYS A 301 -25.24 -10.08 6.45
N ALA A 302 -24.00 -9.61 6.50
CA ALA A 302 -23.13 -9.79 7.65
C ALA A 302 -23.57 -8.94 8.85
N PHE A 303 -23.90 -7.67 8.63
CA PHE A 303 -24.23 -6.75 9.71
C PHE A 303 -25.74 -6.63 9.97
N ARG A 304 -26.60 -7.22 9.13
CA ARG A 304 -28.07 -7.14 9.23
C ARG A 304 -28.58 -5.70 9.31
N VAL A 305 -27.93 -4.80 8.58
CA VAL A 305 -28.26 -3.37 8.56
C VAL A 305 -28.95 -3.04 7.24
N ASP A 306 -30.11 -2.39 7.33
CA ASP A 306 -30.88 -1.90 6.19
C ASP A 306 -30.46 -0.49 5.76
N GLU A 307 -29.70 0.25 6.58
CA GLU A 307 -29.19 1.61 6.31
C GLU A 307 -27.66 1.74 6.45
N GLU A 308 -27.09 2.70 5.70
CA GLU A 308 -25.64 2.99 5.67
C GLU A 308 -25.25 3.84 6.91
N HIS A 309 -24.39 3.31 7.79
CA HIS A 309 -23.73 4.08 8.85
C HIS A 309 -22.20 4.03 8.66
N GLU A 310 -21.56 5.20 8.74
CA GLU A 310 -20.10 5.36 8.66
C GLU A 310 -19.51 5.45 10.08
N ASP A 311 -18.74 4.44 10.49
CA ASP A 311 -17.90 4.50 11.69
C ASP A 311 -16.45 4.11 11.33
N PHE A 312 -15.48 4.87 11.84
CA PHE A 312 -14.05 4.66 11.63
C PHE A 312 -13.35 4.21 12.92
N ALA A 313 -12.38 3.30 12.80
CA ALA A 313 -11.45 2.95 13.87
C ALA A 313 -10.00 2.92 13.35
N GLN A 314 -9.04 3.35 14.18
CA GLN A 314 -7.59 3.32 13.90
C GLN A 314 -6.87 2.41 14.90
N ALA A 315 -5.82 1.73 14.43
CA ALA A 315 -4.88 0.97 15.25
C ALA A 315 -3.44 1.45 14.98
N VAL A 316 -2.59 1.50 16.01
CA VAL A 316 -1.21 1.98 15.92
C VAL A 316 -0.24 0.80 15.92
N SER A 317 0.62 0.75 14.91
CA SER A 317 1.81 -0.10 14.87
C SER A 317 2.90 0.62 14.08
N ILE A 318 4.11 0.70 14.64
CA ILE A 318 5.24 1.44 14.04
C ILE A 318 6.31 0.43 13.60
N LEU A 319 6.31 0.08 12.31
CA LEU A 319 7.29 -0.81 11.70
C LEU A 319 7.79 -0.22 10.37
N GLY A 320 9.11 -0.24 10.15
CA GLY A 320 9.73 0.28 8.93
C GLY A 320 10.09 1.77 8.98
N GLU A 321 10.87 2.23 7.98
CA GLU A 321 11.31 3.62 7.86
C GLU A 321 10.15 4.59 7.63
N GLU A 322 9.16 4.17 6.81
CA GLU A 322 7.93 4.95 6.54
C GLU A 322 7.11 5.24 7.82
N ALA A 323 7.00 4.26 8.72
CA ALA A 323 6.28 4.47 9.98
C ALA A 323 7.08 5.33 10.98
N ARG A 324 8.41 5.17 11.02
CA ARG A 324 9.30 5.93 11.92
C ARG A 324 9.39 7.41 11.55
N SER A 325 9.34 7.75 10.27
CA SER A 325 9.38 9.16 9.83
C SER A 325 8.21 10.01 10.35
N ARG A 326 7.13 9.36 10.80
CA ARG A 326 5.93 10.01 11.37
C ARG A 326 5.94 10.11 12.90
N VAL A 327 6.98 9.59 13.56
CA VAL A 327 7.06 9.51 15.01
C VAL A 327 8.34 10.20 15.47
N PRO A 328 8.27 11.25 16.32
CA PRO A 328 9.47 11.85 16.89
C PRO A 328 10.35 10.79 17.56
N ASP A 329 11.67 10.86 17.37
CA ASP A 329 12.63 9.81 17.79
C ASP A 329 12.48 9.39 19.26
N GLN A 330 12.16 10.35 20.13
CA GLN A 330 11.92 10.13 21.56
C GLN A 330 10.75 9.16 21.88
N PHE A 331 9.83 8.95 20.94
CA PHE A 331 8.67 8.05 21.08
C PHE A 331 8.83 6.72 20.32
N VAL A 332 9.94 6.53 19.60
CA VAL A 332 10.23 5.27 18.89
C VAL A 332 10.67 4.19 19.88
N VAL A 333 11.46 4.56 20.88
CA VAL A 333 11.97 3.64 21.91
C VAL A 333 10.81 3.13 22.77
N GLN A 334 10.59 1.81 22.76
CA GLN A 334 9.57 1.15 23.58
C GLN A 334 10.18 0.73 24.94
N ASN A 335 9.42 0.88 26.02
CA ASN A 335 9.83 0.43 27.35
C ASN A 335 9.17 -0.93 27.66
N PRO A 336 9.95 -2.00 27.90
CA PRO A 336 9.41 -3.34 28.19
C PRO A 336 8.68 -3.44 29.53
N ASP A 337 8.84 -2.47 30.44
CA ASP A 337 8.18 -2.47 31.75
C ASP A 337 6.74 -1.90 31.70
N TYR A 338 6.29 -1.39 30.54
CA TYR A 338 4.95 -0.83 30.35
C TYR A 338 4.06 -1.76 29.52
N ALA A 339 2.86 -2.02 30.03
CA ALA A 339 1.85 -2.85 29.38
C ALA A 339 0.71 -2.01 28.79
N ASN A 340 0.05 -2.56 27.77
CA ASN A 340 -1.19 -2.00 27.19
C ASN A 340 -2.38 -2.92 27.52
N PRO A 341 -3.61 -2.39 27.56
CA PRO A 341 -4.82 -3.22 27.71
C PRO A 341 -4.87 -4.34 26.65
N PRO A 342 -5.19 -5.58 27.03
CA PRO A 342 -5.11 -6.72 26.12
C PRO A 342 -6.37 -6.92 25.30
N SER A 343 -6.75 -5.88 24.54
CA SER A 343 -7.97 -5.88 23.75
C SER A 343 -8.04 -7.02 22.72
N PHE A 344 -6.89 -7.57 22.29
CA PHE A 344 -6.86 -8.72 21.41
C PHE A 344 -7.52 -9.97 22.03
N LEU A 345 -7.56 -10.09 23.37
CA LEU A 345 -8.26 -11.18 24.06
C LEU A 345 -9.77 -11.10 23.84
N LEU A 346 -10.35 -9.91 23.70
CA LEU A 346 -11.77 -9.75 23.38
C LEU A 346 -12.10 -10.33 22.00
N THR A 347 -11.19 -10.18 21.04
CA THR A 347 -11.33 -10.81 19.72
C THR A 347 -11.19 -12.33 19.81
N ALA A 348 -10.24 -12.82 20.60
CA ALA A 348 -10.04 -14.25 20.81
C ALA A 348 -11.27 -14.92 21.45
N GLU A 349 -11.84 -14.30 22.49
CA GLU A 349 -13.08 -14.71 23.14
C GLU A 349 -14.24 -14.75 22.15
N ALA A 350 -14.47 -13.64 21.42
CA ALA A 350 -15.54 -13.57 20.42
C ALA A 350 -15.39 -14.60 19.29
N MET A 351 -14.17 -15.01 18.92
CA MET A 351 -13.94 -16.09 17.95
C MET A 351 -14.34 -17.46 18.50
N LEU A 352 -14.08 -17.72 19.78
CA LEU A 352 -14.44 -18.99 20.43
C LEU A 352 -15.96 -19.08 20.69
N ASP A 353 -16.58 -17.98 21.11
CA ASP A 353 -18.03 -17.92 21.37
C ASP A 353 -18.89 -18.10 20.11
N ARG A 354 -18.31 -17.80 18.93
CA ARG A 354 -18.98 -17.91 17.63
C ARG A 354 -18.70 -19.23 16.89
N LEU A 355 -18.06 -20.19 17.54
CA LEU A 355 -17.84 -21.51 16.94
C LEU A 355 -19.18 -22.15 16.62
N ASP A 356 -19.41 -22.41 15.34
CA ASP A 356 -20.56 -23.13 14.85
C ASP A 356 -20.21 -24.61 14.71
N LEU A 357 -20.71 -25.43 15.64
CA LEU A 357 -20.47 -26.88 15.66
C LEU A 357 -21.10 -27.58 14.45
N ASP A 358 -22.05 -26.94 13.77
CA ASP A 358 -22.64 -27.45 12.52
C ASP A 358 -21.76 -27.13 11.30
N CYS A 359 -20.69 -26.34 11.47
CA CYS A 359 -19.66 -26.06 10.46
C CYS A 359 -18.27 -26.60 10.89
N PRO A 360 -18.04 -27.93 10.78
CA PRO A 360 -16.83 -28.57 11.31
C PRO A 360 -15.54 -28.02 10.67
N ASP A 361 -15.55 -27.65 9.39
CA ASP A 361 -14.36 -27.12 8.71
C ASP A 361 -13.87 -25.78 9.27
N GLU A 362 -14.78 -24.87 9.65
CA GLU A 362 -14.40 -23.57 10.25
C GLU A 362 -14.01 -23.74 11.72
N THR A 363 -14.72 -24.62 12.43
CA THR A 363 -14.41 -24.96 13.81
C THR A 363 -13.03 -25.59 13.93
N ASP A 364 -12.70 -26.58 13.10
CA ASP A 364 -11.39 -27.24 13.09
C ASP A 364 -10.24 -26.26 12.79
N LYS A 365 -10.44 -25.34 11.84
CA LYS A 365 -9.44 -24.30 11.52
C LYS A 365 -9.21 -23.36 12.70
N THR A 366 -10.27 -22.94 13.36
CA THR A 366 -10.21 -22.02 14.51
C THR A 366 -9.55 -22.70 15.72
N LEU A 367 -9.96 -23.93 16.04
CA LEU A 367 -9.35 -24.73 17.11
C LEU A 367 -7.87 -25.03 16.84
N LYS A 368 -7.51 -25.35 15.59
CA LYS A 368 -6.12 -25.55 15.19
C LYS A 368 -5.29 -24.27 15.35
N PHE A 369 -5.83 -23.11 14.98
CA PHE A 369 -5.18 -21.82 15.23
C PHE A 369 -4.92 -21.59 16.72
N PHE A 370 -5.95 -21.75 17.57
CA PHE A 370 -5.80 -21.55 19.02
C PHE A 370 -4.86 -22.56 19.66
N THR A 371 -4.86 -23.82 19.21
CA THR A 371 -3.91 -24.84 19.69
C THR A 371 -2.46 -24.41 19.43
N LEU A 372 -2.18 -23.83 18.26
CA LEU A 372 -0.84 -23.34 17.91
C LEU A 372 -0.50 -22.01 18.58
N ALA A 373 -1.50 -21.15 18.80
CA ALA A 373 -1.32 -19.83 19.44
C ALA A 373 -1.22 -19.92 20.97
N PHE A 374 -1.80 -20.95 21.59
CA PHE A 374 -1.96 -21.07 23.04
C PHE A 374 -0.65 -20.90 23.83
N PRO A 375 0.49 -21.51 23.45
CA PRO A 375 1.74 -21.29 24.16
C PRO A 375 2.19 -19.81 24.16
N ARG A 376 1.89 -19.05 23.10
CA ARG A 376 2.19 -17.61 23.00
C ARG A 376 1.23 -16.78 23.84
N LEU A 377 -0.06 -17.12 23.80
CA LEU A 377 -1.09 -16.47 24.61
C LEU A 377 -0.81 -16.65 26.11
N GLN A 378 -0.48 -17.87 26.52
CA GLN A 378 -0.13 -18.19 27.90
C GLN A 378 1.16 -17.47 28.35
N ALA A 379 2.19 -17.42 27.49
CA ALA A 379 3.42 -16.71 27.80
C ALA A 379 3.29 -15.19 27.82
N TRP A 380 2.31 -14.64 27.10
CA TRP A 380 1.99 -13.21 27.16
C TRP A 380 1.16 -12.85 28.42
N HIS A 381 0.28 -13.76 28.86
CA HIS A 381 -0.57 -13.56 30.04
C HIS A 381 0.21 -13.66 31.36
N ASN A 382 1.16 -14.58 31.44
CA ASN A 382 1.99 -14.82 32.62
C ASN A 382 3.16 -13.86 32.70
#